data_AF-A0A9D8RA87-F1
#
_entry.id   AF-A0A9D8RA87-F1
#
_cell.length_a   1.000
_cell.length_b   1.000
_cell.length_c   1.000
_cell.angle_alpha   90.00
_cell.angle_beta   90.00
_cell.angle_gamma   90.00
#
_symmetry.space_group_name_H-M   'P 1'
#
loop_
_entity.id
_entity.type
_entity.pdbx_description
1 polymer ?
#
loop_
_entity_poly.entity_id
_entity_poly.type
_entity_poly.pdbx_seq_one_letter_code
_entity_poly.pdbx_strand_id
1 'polypeptide(L)'
;MNRTYNTGETDESLRREYNPEGSVMRKAQMRMLDMLLYLQDVGQKCGAHPRLDGGSVLGSLRHGGFIPWDDDADMVVSREDYKKIVDYLEQHPHPQYVVQNNRTDKGYYKEWATLRDLKSEYISLEKEGSRDWRAHQAMKYKGLHIDIFPYEPYMIPWLQRLAAKLSCG
;
A
#
# COMPACT_ATOMS: atom_id res chain seq x y z
N MET A 1 25.77 9.73 3.33
CA MET A 1 25.77 11.12 2.82
C MET A 1 24.36 11.67 3.01
N ASN A 2 24.20 12.78 3.74
CA ASN A 2 22.90 13.47 3.82
C ASN A 2 22.63 14.13 2.47
N ARG A 3 21.59 13.69 1.75
CA ARG A 3 21.17 14.32 0.49
C ARG A 3 20.46 15.63 0.81
N THR A 4 20.70 16.66 0.00
CA THR A 4 19.98 17.93 0.02
C THR A 4 19.14 18.04 -1.25
N TYR A 5 17.89 18.45 -1.13
CA TYR A 5 16.93 18.60 -2.24
C TYR A 5 16.92 20.04 -2.78
N ASN A 6 16.34 20.23 -3.97
CA ASN A 6 16.25 21.54 -4.63
C ASN A 6 15.42 22.58 -3.83
N THR A 7 14.62 22.10 -2.87
CA THR A 7 13.83 22.88 -1.92
C THR A 7 14.63 23.30 -0.67
N GLY A 8 15.90 22.89 -0.56
CA GLY A 8 16.79 23.21 0.57
C GLY A 8 16.71 22.24 1.74
N GLU A 9 15.70 21.37 1.78
CA GLU A 9 15.54 20.34 2.80
C GLU A 9 16.59 19.23 2.65
N THR A 10 16.90 18.55 3.75
CA THR A 10 17.79 17.39 3.79
C THR A 10 17.02 16.14 4.17
N ASP A 11 17.55 14.95 3.86
CA ASP A 11 16.98 13.70 4.38
C ASP A 11 16.83 13.73 5.90
N GLU A 12 17.81 14.28 6.62
CA GLU A 12 17.75 14.38 8.08
C GLU A 12 16.67 15.35 8.57
N SER A 13 16.52 16.52 7.93
CA SER A 13 15.49 17.48 8.34
C SER A 13 14.10 16.91 8.11
N LEU A 14 13.85 16.29 6.96
CA LEU A 14 12.58 15.65 6.65
C LEU A 14 12.30 14.47 7.58
N ARG A 15 13.31 13.66 7.89
CA ARG A 15 13.17 12.55 8.84
C ARG A 15 12.84 13.04 10.24
N ARG A 16 13.45 14.14 10.68
CA ARG A 16 13.18 14.73 11.99
C ARG A 16 11.75 15.27 12.08
N GLU A 17 11.24 15.83 10.99
CA GLU A 17 9.91 16.44 10.93
C GLU A 17 8.79 15.40 10.83
N TYR A 18 8.90 14.43 9.91
CA TYR A 18 7.77 13.59 9.54
C TYR A 18 7.80 12.17 10.14
N ASN A 19 8.98 11.54 10.17
CA ASN A 19 9.11 10.16 10.66
C ASN A 19 10.35 9.94 11.54
N PRO A 20 10.50 10.68 12.66
CA PRO A 20 11.65 10.50 13.54
C PRO A 20 11.66 9.07 14.10
N GLU A 21 12.86 8.56 14.41
CA GLU A 21 13.02 7.19 14.91
C GLU A 21 12.18 6.96 16.19
N GLY A 22 11.41 5.87 16.20
CA GLY A 22 10.48 5.54 17.28
C GLY A 22 9.08 6.16 17.18
N SER A 23 8.84 7.10 16.25
CA SER A 23 7.50 7.64 15.98
C SER A 23 6.52 6.58 15.47
N VAL A 24 5.22 6.87 15.57
CA VAL A 24 4.16 6.00 15.02
C VAL A 24 4.34 5.84 13.50
N MET A 25 4.60 6.94 12.79
CA MET A 25 4.86 6.92 11.35
C MET A 25 6.03 6.00 11.00
N ARG A 26 7.16 6.16 11.69
CA ARG A 26 8.35 5.33 11.40
C ARG A 26 8.09 3.85 11.70
N LYS A 27 7.38 3.54 12.79
CA LYS A 27 6.98 2.16 13.12
C LYS A 27 6.06 1.56 12.06
N ALA A 28 5.08 2.34 11.57
CA ALA A 28 4.17 1.91 10.52
C ALA A 28 4.93 1.62 9.21
N GLN A 29 5.82 2.51 8.77
CA GLN A 29 6.68 2.30 7.60
C GLN A 29 7.55 1.04 7.72
N MET A 30 8.13 0.78 8.89
CA MET A 30 8.90 -0.45 9.09
C MET A 30 8.03 -1.70 9.05
N ARG A 31 6.76 -1.63 9.49
CA ARG A 31 5.81 -2.74 9.34
C ARG A 31 5.35 -2.94 7.90
N MET A 32 5.11 -1.86 7.16
CA MET A 32 4.83 -1.95 5.74
C MET A 32 6.02 -2.52 4.96
N LEU A 33 7.26 -2.22 5.35
CA LEU A 33 8.44 -2.87 4.77
C LEU A 33 8.41 -4.40 4.96
N ASP A 34 8.12 -4.88 6.18
CA ASP A 34 7.99 -6.32 6.44
C ASP A 34 6.90 -6.96 5.57
N MET A 35 5.76 -6.27 5.42
CA MET A 35 4.64 -6.71 4.60
C MET A 35 4.99 -6.74 3.10
N LEU A 36 5.74 -5.76 2.59
CA LEU A 36 6.23 -5.72 1.20
C LEU A 36 7.17 -6.89 0.92
N LEU A 37 8.09 -7.18 1.84
CA LEU A 37 8.99 -8.33 1.75
C LEU A 37 8.22 -9.65 1.74
N TYR A 38 7.18 -9.76 2.57
CA TYR A 38 6.29 -10.92 2.57
C TYR A 38 5.55 -11.08 1.24
N LEU A 39 5.00 -10.01 0.65
CA LEU A 39 4.35 -10.08 -0.67
C LEU A 39 5.32 -10.46 -1.78
N GLN A 40 6.58 -9.99 -1.71
CA GLN A 40 7.61 -10.39 -2.66
C GLN A 40 7.90 -11.91 -2.57
N ASP A 41 8.04 -12.46 -1.36
CA ASP A 41 8.21 -13.89 -1.12
C ASP A 41 7.01 -14.72 -1.60
N VAL A 42 5.78 -14.26 -1.32
CA VAL A 42 4.55 -14.87 -1.85
C VAL A 42 4.55 -14.88 -3.38
N GLY A 43 4.94 -13.76 -4.01
CA GLY A 43 5.09 -13.67 -5.45
C GLY A 43 6.05 -14.72 -6.00
N GLN A 44 7.21 -14.89 -5.38
CA GLN A 44 8.17 -15.93 -5.76
C GLN A 44 7.58 -17.34 -5.65
N LYS A 45 6.84 -17.62 -4.57
CA LYS A 45 6.24 -18.94 -4.32
C LYS A 45 5.12 -19.30 -5.30
N CYS A 46 4.36 -18.32 -5.78
CA CYS A 46 3.26 -18.56 -6.73
C CYS A 46 3.62 -18.21 -8.19
N GLY A 47 4.87 -17.86 -8.47
CA GLY A 47 5.32 -17.52 -9.82
C GLY A 47 4.71 -16.21 -10.36
N ALA A 48 4.50 -15.23 -9.49
CA ALA A 48 4.00 -13.90 -9.77
C ALA A 48 5.08 -12.83 -9.50
N HIS A 49 4.99 -11.68 -10.17
CA HIS A 49 6.05 -10.66 -10.10
C HIS A 49 5.51 -9.30 -9.62
N PRO A 50 5.20 -9.18 -8.32
CA PRO A 50 4.68 -7.94 -7.76
C PRO A 50 5.79 -6.88 -7.70
N ARG A 51 5.46 -5.63 -8.03
CA ARG A 51 6.39 -4.50 -8.09
C ARG A 51 5.87 -3.33 -7.28
N LEU A 52 6.77 -2.46 -6.80
CA LEU A 52 6.37 -1.18 -6.22
C LEU A 52 5.83 -0.25 -7.30
N ASP A 53 4.92 0.64 -6.92
CA ASP A 53 4.37 1.67 -7.80
C ASP A 53 4.27 3.03 -7.08
N GLY A 54 3.96 4.09 -7.83
CA GLY A 54 3.58 5.40 -7.29
C GLY A 54 4.60 6.01 -6.31
N GLY A 55 4.10 6.45 -5.15
CA GLY A 55 4.89 7.04 -4.07
C GLY A 55 5.95 6.10 -3.53
N SER A 56 5.65 4.79 -3.46
CA SER A 56 6.58 3.77 -2.97
C SER A 56 7.83 3.65 -3.84
N VAL A 57 7.68 3.64 -5.18
CA VAL A 57 8.84 3.58 -6.08
C VAL A 57 9.62 4.89 -6.07
N LEU A 58 8.94 6.03 -6.02
CA LEU A 58 9.56 7.35 -5.93
C LEU A 58 10.38 7.50 -4.65
N GLY A 59 9.81 7.11 -3.51
CA GLY A 59 10.50 7.07 -2.22
C GLY A 59 11.77 6.24 -2.28
N SER A 60 11.68 5.02 -2.84
CA SER A 60 12.82 4.11 -2.92
C SER A 60 14.02 4.74 -3.65
N LEU A 61 13.77 5.49 -4.73
CA LEU A 61 14.80 6.17 -5.53
C LEU A 61 15.26 7.50 -4.90
N ARG A 62 14.31 8.28 -4.36
CA ARG A 62 14.56 9.64 -3.85
C ARG A 62 15.13 9.66 -2.44
N HIS A 63 14.67 8.79 -1.55
CA HIS A 63 15.00 8.73 -0.13
C HIS A 63 15.71 7.43 0.29
N GLY A 64 15.84 6.45 -0.61
CA GLY A 64 16.39 5.14 -0.26
C GLY A 64 15.47 4.32 0.64
N GLY A 65 14.16 4.61 0.62
CA GLY A 65 13.16 4.01 1.49
C GLY A 65 11.80 4.70 1.30
N PHE A 66 10.98 4.76 2.35
CA PHE A 66 9.72 5.50 2.30
C PHE A 66 9.96 7.01 2.14
N ILE A 67 9.02 7.69 1.49
CA ILE A 67 8.92 9.15 1.60
C ILE A 67 8.63 9.47 3.08
N PRO A 68 9.29 10.45 3.71
CA PRO A 68 9.19 10.64 5.16
C PRO A 68 7.76 10.82 5.69
N TRP A 69 6.87 11.41 4.91
CA TRP A 69 5.46 11.64 5.26
C TRP A 69 4.48 10.61 4.68
N ASP A 70 4.94 9.64 3.88
CA ASP A 70 4.07 8.57 3.34
C ASP A 70 3.62 7.61 4.45
N ASP A 71 2.33 7.35 4.50
CA ASP A 71 1.67 6.42 5.41
C ASP A 71 1.06 5.19 4.72
N ASP A 72 1.19 5.08 3.39
CA ASP A 72 0.75 3.96 2.59
C ASP A 72 1.90 3.30 1.80
N ALA A 73 1.58 2.14 1.21
CA ALA A 73 2.45 1.41 0.31
C ALA A 73 1.63 0.65 -0.71
N ASP A 74 2.06 0.73 -1.97
CA ASP A 74 1.33 0.15 -3.10
C ASP A 74 2.19 -0.85 -3.85
N MET A 75 1.56 -1.96 -4.24
CA MET A 75 2.12 -2.91 -5.17
C MET A 75 1.25 -3.05 -6.40
N VAL A 76 1.90 -3.18 -7.55
CA VAL A 76 1.26 -3.37 -8.85
C VAL A 76 1.64 -4.73 -9.44
N VAL A 77 0.64 -5.43 -9.98
CA VAL A 77 0.74 -6.79 -10.51
C VAL A 77 -0.11 -6.94 -11.77
N SER A 78 0.30 -7.78 -12.72
CA SER A 78 -0.60 -8.10 -13.85
C SER A 78 -1.88 -8.74 -13.31
N ARG A 79 -3.01 -8.64 -14.01
CA ARG A 79 -4.24 -9.31 -13.55
C ARG A 79 -4.12 -10.82 -13.40
N GLU A 80 -3.29 -11.46 -14.22
CA GLU A 80 -2.98 -12.88 -14.06
C GLU A 80 -2.26 -13.14 -12.73
N ASP A 81 -1.22 -12.36 -12.44
CA ASP A 81 -0.41 -12.48 -11.22
C ASP A 81 -1.19 -12.08 -9.96
N TYR A 82 -2.06 -11.07 -10.07
CA TYR A 82 -3.00 -10.68 -9.03
C TYR A 82 -3.83 -11.88 -8.57
N LYS A 83 -4.39 -12.64 -9.52
CA LYS A 83 -5.17 -13.84 -9.20
C LYS A 83 -4.31 -14.88 -8.48
N LYS A 84 -3.09 -15.15 -8.96
CA LYS A 84 -2.15 -16.11 -8.33
C LYS A 84 -1.84 -15.71 -6.90
N ILE A 85 -1.53 -14.44 -6.65
CA ILE A 85 -1.19 -13.93 -5.31
C ILE A 85 -2.39 -14.03 -4.37
N VAL A 86 -3.57 -13.54 -4.78
CA VAL A 86 -4.77 -13.57 -3.94
C VAL A 86 -5.15 -15.02 -3.59
N ASP A 87 -5.18 -15.92 -4.57
CA ASP A 87 -5.52 -17.32 -4.32
C ASP A 87 -4.47 -18.02 -3.44
N TYR A 88 -3.18 -17.71 -3.62
CA TYR A 88 -2.11 -18.24 -2.77
C TYR A 88 -2.30 -17.79 -1.31
N LEU A 89 -2.54 -16.50 -1.07
CA LEU A 89 -2.74 -15.94 0.27
C LEU A 89 -3.99 -16.52 0.96
N GLU A 90 -5.07 -16.78 0.23
CA GLU A 90 -6.27 -17.42 0.78
C GLU A 90 -6.04 -18.90 1.12
N GLN A 91 -5.22 -19.61 0.33
CA GLN A 91 -4.91 -21.03 0.55
C GLN A 91 -3.82 -21.28 1.60
N HIS A 92 -3.00 -20.27 1.91
CA HIS A 92 -1.89 -20.34 2.87
C HIS A 92 -2.05 -19.29 3.96
N PRO A 93 -2.95 -19.51 4.95
CA PRO A 93 -3.16 -18.57 6.03
C PRO A 93 -1.88 -18.26 6.81
N HIS A 94 -1.67 -16.99 7.14
CA HIS A 94 -0.54 -16.52 7.93
C HIS A 94 -1.03 -16.00 9.29
N PRO A 95 -0.32 -16.27 10.41
CA PRO A 95 -0.76 -15.83 11.74
C PRO A 95 -0.80 -14.32 11.94
N GLN A 96 -0.11 -13.56 11.09
CA GLN A 96 -0.03 -12.10 11.18
C GLN A 96 -0.63 -11.37 9.98
N TYR A 97 -0.78 -12.03 8.82
CA TYR A 97 -1.20 -11.35 7.61
C TYR A 97 -2.45 -12.00 7.02
N VAL A 98 -3.36 -11.19 6.50
CA VAL A 98 -4.56 -11.66 5.82
C VAL A 98 -4.80 -10.85 4.55
N VAL A 99 -5.24 -11.52 3.49
CA VAL A 99 -5.75 -10.83 2.31
C VAL A 99 -7.18 -10.39 2.58
N GLN A 100 -7.44 -9.09 2.48
CA GLN A 100 -8.78 -8.50 2.58
C GLN A 100 -9.30 -8.19 1.17
N ASN A 101 -10.45 -8.78 0.85
CA ASN A 101 -11.20 -8.57 -0.39
C ASN A 101 -12.69 -8.89 -0.12
N ASN A 102 -13.54 -8.82 -1.14
CA ASN A 102 -14.97 -9.14 -1.01
C ASN A 102 -15.30 -10.60 -0.62
N ARG A 103 -14.35 -11.55 -0.76
CA ARG A 103 -14.50 -12.95 -0.33
C ARG A 103 -14.19 -13.11 1.16
N THR A 104 -13.17 -12.42 1.66
CA THR A 104 -12.69 -12.55 3.05
C THR A 104 -13.30 -11.54 4.03
N ASP A 105 -13.82 -10.43 3.51
CA ASP A 105 -14.50 -9.36 4.24
C ASP A 105 -15.75 -8.89 3.47
N LYS A 106 -16.93 -9.36 3.88
CA LYS A 106 -18.19 -9.03 3.21
C LYS A 106 -18.52 -7.56 3.43
N GLY A 107 -18.67 -6.80 2.33
CA GLY A 107 -18.90 -5.35 2.38
C GLY A 107 -17.62 -4.53 2.17
N TYR A 108 -16.50 -5.19 1.87
CA TYR A 108 -15.28 -4.53 1.47
C TYR A 108 -15.46 -3.76 0.15
N TYR A 109 -15.23 -2.45 0.18
CA TYR A 109 -15.66 -1.55 -0.90
C TYR A 109 -14.63 -1.37 -2.03
N LYS A 110 -13.36 -1.73 -1.83
CA LYS A 110 -12.32 -1.56 -2.86
C LYS A 110 -12.44 -2.64 -3.94
N GLU A 111 -12.05 -2.28 -5.17
CA GLU A 111 -12.07 -3.18 -6.33
C GLU A 111 -10.86 -4.13 -6.37
N TRP A 112 -9.80 -3.78 -5.64
CA TRP A 112 -8.58 -4.57 -5.47
C TRP A 112 -8.46 -5.13 -4.06
N ALA A 113 -7.66 -6.18 -3.89
CA ALA A 113 -7.37 -6.78 -2.61
C ALA A 113 -6.26 -6.02 -1.90
N THR A 114 -6.26 -6.11 -0.57
CA THR A 114 -5.22 -5.51 0.27
C THR A 114 -4.66 -6.53 1.23
N LEU A 115 -3.35 -6.56 1.41
CA LEU A 115 -2.74 -7.32 2.50
C LEU A 115 -2.91 -6.52 3.79
N ARG A 116 -3.46 -7.12 4.84
CA ARG A 116 -3.65 -6.51 6.16
C ARG A 116 -2.73 -7.13 7.20
N ASP A 117 -2.14 -6.30 8.04
CA ASP A 117 -1.43 -6.73 9.25
C ASP A 117 -2.39 -6.83 10.44
N LEU A 118 -2.50 -8.04 11.00
CA LEU A 118 -3.39 -8.34 12.12
C LEU A 118 -2.82 -7.89 13.49
N LYS A 119 -1.57 -7.41 13.52
CA LYS A 119 -0.90 -6.91 14.73
C LYS A 119 -0.81 -5.39 14.79
N SER A 120 -1.52 -4.69 13.91
CA SER A 120 -1.67 -3.24 13.92
C SER A 120 -3.13 -2.85 13.77
N GLU A 121 -3.44 -1.59 14.06
CA GLU A 121 -4.78 -1.02 13.91
C GLU A 121 -4.65 0.40 13.36
N TYR A 122 -5.41 0.70 12.32
CA TYR A 122 -5.62 2.04 11.81
C TYR A 122 -6.81 2.65 12.54
N ILE A 123 -6.59 3.78 13.19
CA ILE A 123 -7.63 4.51 13.92
C ILE A 123 -8.12 5.63 13.02
N SER A 124 -9.37 5.52 12.55
CA SER A 124 -10.00 6.59 11.77
C SER A 124 -10.20 7.83 12.65
N LEU A 125 -9.69 8.97 12.18
CA LEU A 125 -9.92 10.30 12.77
C LEU A 125 -11.16 11.00 12.16
N GLU A 126 -11.89 10.30 11.28
CA GLU A 126 -13.09 10.82 10.64
C GLU A 126 -14.20 11.05 11.67
N LYS A 127 -15.01 12.09 11.43
CA LYS A 127 -16.13 12.42 12.31
C LYS A 127 -17.06 11.21 12.46
N GLU A 128 -17.41 10.88 13.71
CA GLU A 128 -18.34 9.80 14.00
C GLU A 128 -19.65 9.99 13.24
N GLY A 129 -20.12 8.91 12.61
CA GLY A 129 -21.31 8.95 11.75
C GLY A 129 -21.12 9.66 10.41
N SER A 130 -19.90 9.97 9.97
CA SER A 130 -19.60 10.28 8.57
C SER A 130 -19.70 9.02 7.69
N ARG A 131 -19.70 9.20 6.36
CA ARG A 131 -19.67 8.07 5.41
C ARG A 131 -18.41 7.24 5.60
N ASP A 132 -17.26 7.90 5.68
CA ASP A 132 -15.95 7.25 5.75
C ASP A 132 -15.72 6.57 7.09
N TRP A 133 -16.19 7.17 8.20
CA TRP A 133 -16.21 6.49 9.49
C TRP A 133 -17.04 5.20 9.44
N ARG A 134 -18.26 5.24 8.86
CA ARG A 134 -19.10 4.03 8.74
C ARG A 134 -18.45 2.97 7.85
N ALA A 135 -17.84 3.36 6.74
CA ALA A 135 -17.12 2.45 5.86
C ALA A 135 -15.95 1.79 6.60
N HIS A 136 -15.18 2.57 7.35
CA HIS A 136 -14.10 2.04 8.19
C HIS A 136 -14.61 1.09 9.27
N GLN A 137 -15.72 1.42 9.93
CA GLN A 137 -16.30 0.54 10.96
C GLN A 137 -16.87 -0.76 10.41
N ALA A 138 -17.39 -0.75 9.19
CA ALA A 138 -17.95 -1.93 8.53
C ALA A 138 -16.88 -2.96 8.10
N MET A 139 -15.62 -2.54 7.94
CA MET A 139 -14.53 -3.46 7.59
C MET A 139 -14.21 -4.40 8.75
N LYS A 140 -14.06 -5.69 8.46
CA LYS A 140 -13.62 -6.71 9.41
C LYS A 140 -12.16 -6.53 9.81
N TYR A 141 -11.30 -6.18 8.86
CA TYR A 141 -9.86 -6.00 9.10
C TYR A 141 -9.50 -4.51 9.00
N LYS A 142 -8.90 -3.99 10.07
CA LYS A 142 -8.62 -2.56 10.25
C LYS A 142 -7.14 -2.24 10.48
N GLY A 143 -6.25 -3.22 10.37
CA GLY A 143 -4.80 -3.00 10.52
C GLY A 143 -4.17 -2.27 9.34
N LEU A 144 -2.87 -2.00 9.43
CA LEU A 144 -2.09 -1.44 8.31
C LEU A 144 -2.31 -2.28 7.05
N HIS A 145 -2.30 -1.62 5.90
CA HIS A 145 -2.50 -2.28 4.62
C HIS A 145 -1.43 -1.99 3.60
N ILE A 146 -1.31 -2.90 2.64
CA ILE A 146 -0.67 -2.68 1.35
C ILE A 146 -1.71 -2.96 0.27
N ASP A 147 -1.89 -2.01 -0.64
CA ASP A 147 -2.78 -2.18 -1.77
C ASP A 147 -2.11 -3.01 -2.87
N ILE A 148 -2.84 -4.00 -3.42
CA ILE A 148 -2.36 -4.89 -4.49
C ILE A 148 -3.14 -4.57 -5.76
N PHE A 149 -2.65 -3.63 -6.56
CA PHE A 149 -3.33 -3.15 -7.76
C PHE A 149 -3.13 -4.10 -8.95
N PRO A 150 -4.21 -4.65 -9.53
CA PRO A 150 -4.14 -5.30 -10.82
C PRO A 150 -4.02 -4.26 -11.94
N TYR A 151 -3.07 -4.44 -12.84
CA TYR A 151 -3.02 -3.70 -14.11
C TYR A 151 -3.26 -4.64 -15.30
N GLU A 152 -3.91 -4.11 -16.33
CA GLU A 152 -3.94 -4.77 -17.63
C GLU A 152 -2.73 -4.38 -18.46
N PRO A 153 -2.08 -5.35 -19.14
CA PRO A 153 -0.95 -5.06 -20.02
C PRO A 153 -1.32 -4.17 -21.20
N TYR A 154 -2.62 -4.09 -21.55
CA TYR A 154 -3.13 -3.26 -22.64
C TYR A 154 -4.03 -2.16 -22.11
N MET A 155 -3.42 -1.02 -21.77
CA MET A 155 -4.15 0.22 -21.55
C MET A 155 -4.28 0.96 -22.89
N ILE A 156 -5.50 1.26 -23.34
CA ILE A 156 -5.71 1.93 -24.63
C ILE A 156 -5.12 3.35 -24.52
N PRO A 157 -4.09 3.73 -25.32
CA PRO A 157 -3.30 4.94 -25.07
C PRO A 157 -4.12 6.25 -25.04
N TRP A 158 -5.20 6.33 -25.82
CA TRP A 158 -6.05 7.52 -25.83
C TRP A 158 -6.92 7.63 -24.57
N LEU A 159 -7.35 6.50 -24.00
CA LEU A 159 -8.08 6.49 -22.71
C LEU A 159 -7.15 6.94 -21.59
N GLN A 160 -5.89 6.52 -21.60
CA GLN A 160 -4.91 6.97 -20.61
C GLN A 160 -4.66 8.49 -20.70
N ARG A 161 -4.52 9.01 -21.92
CA ARG A 161 -4.39 10.47 -22.14
C ARG A 161 -5.63 11.24 -21.73
N LEU A 162 -6.82 10.68 -21.96
CA LEU A 162 -8.08 11.28 -21.52
C LEU A 162 -8.18 11.29 -20.00
N ALA A 163 -7.94 10.15 -19.35
CA ALA A 163 -7.93 10.02 -17.89
C ALA A 163 -6.93 11.00 -17.25
N ALA A 164 -5.70 11.08 -17.78
CA ALA A 164 -4.69 12.02 -17.30
C ALA A 164 -5.13 13.49 -17.42
N LYS A 165 -5.83 13.85 -18.50
CA LYS A 165 -6.39 15.20 -18.67
C LYS A 165 -7.53 15.48 -17.70
N LEU A 166 -8.33 14.47 -17.37
CA LEU A 166 -9.46 14.61 -16.44
C LEU A 166 -9.01 14.59 -14.97
N SER A 167 -7.91 13.90 -14.64
CA SER A 167 -7.36 13.85 -13.27
C SER A 167 -6.59 15.11 -12.86
N CYS A 168 -6.21 15.95 -13.82
CA CYS A 168 -5.53 17.23 -13.58
C CYS A 168 -6.44 18.44 -13.83
N GLY A 169 -7.75 18.23 -13.91
CA GLY A 169 -8.77 19.28 -14.11
C GLY A 169 -9.45 19.71 -12.82
#